data_AF-A0A961L159-F1
#
_entry.id   AF-A0A961L159-F1
#
_cell.length_a   1.000
_cell.length_b   1.000
_cell.length_c   1.000
_cell.angle_alpha   90.00
_cell.angle_beta   90.00
_cell.angle_gamma   90.00
#
_symmetry.space_group_name_H-M   'P 1'
#
loop_
_entity.id
_entity.type
_entity.pdbx_description
1 polymer ?
#
loop_
_entity_poly.entity_id
_entity_poly.type
_entity_poly.pdbx_seq_one_letter_code
_entity_poly.pdbx_strand_id
1 'polypeptide(L)'
;LGMTAHVRYTALDATAPATQSTTVIGDVIRGRIGFDGLLMTDDLSMKALRGPFGVRAEAAIGAGCDLVLHCNGNPAEAAAVAEVVPELAGRALARAERAQAVRGSAGQADPAALEAEFVELRERATGA
;
A
#
# COMPACT_ATOMS: atom_id res chain seq x y z
N LEU A 1 8.62 1.05 -6.93
CA LEU A 1 7.37 0.69 -6.21
C LEU A 1 6.35 1.78 -6.49
N GLY A 2 5.08 1.43 -6.69
CA GLY A 2 3.97 2.37 -6.74
C GLY A 2 2.97 2.06 -5.63
N MET A 3 2.25 3.08 -5.17
CA MET A 3 1.16 2.95 -4.19
C MET A 3 -0.10 3.54 -4.81
N THR A 4 -1.20 2.79 -4.78
CA THR A 4 -2.52 3.31 -5.22
C THR A 4 -3.08 4.24 -4.15
N ALA A 5 -3.87 5.25 -4.53
CA ALA A 5 -4.64 6.04 -3.57
C ALA A 5 -6.11 5.60 -3.54
N HIS A 6 -6.78 5.75 -2.39
CA HIS A 6 -8.22 5.54 -2.25
C HIS A 6 -9.07 6.69 -2.82
N VAL A 7 -8.78 7.06 -4.07
CA VAL A 7 -9.40 8.19 -4.78
C VAL A 7 -10.26 7.67 -5.92
N ARG A 8 -11.48 8.20 -6.05
CA ARG A 8 -12.36 7.89 -7.17
C ARG A 8 -12.17 8.88 -8.30
N TYR A 9 -11.65 8.40 -9.42
CA TYR A 9 -11.50 9.17 -10.65
C TYR A 9 -12.72 8.97 -11.53
N THR A 10 -13.77 9.77 -11.35
CA THR A 10 -15.08 9.55 -12.02
C THR A 10 -15.03 9.56 -13.54
N ALA A 11 -14.02 10.19 -14.14
CA ALA A 11 -13.77 10.15 -15.58
C ALA A 11 -13.21 8.80 -16.08
N LEU A 12 -12.66 7.97 -15.18
CA LEU A 12 -12.09 6.66 -15.47
C LEU A 12 -12.97 5.53 -14.93
N ASP A 13 -13.41 5.65 -13.67
CA ASP A 13 -14.31 4.72 -12.99
C ASP A 13 -15.19 5.50 -12.00
N ALA A 14 -16.49 5.54 -12.30
CA ALA A 14 -17.46 6.25 -11.47
C ALA A 14 -17.90 5.46 -10.22
N THR A 15 -17.53 4.18 -10.13
CA THR A 15 -18.02 3.24 -9.12
C THR A 15 -16.98 2.91 -8.07
N ALA A 16 -15.76 2.58 -8.48
CA ALA A 16 -14.70 2.13 -7.60
C ALA A 16 -13.59 3.19 -7.43
N PRO A 17 -12.99 3.30 -6.23
CA PRO A 17 -11.73 4.03 -6.06
C PRO A 17 -10.60 3.31 -6.80
N ALA A 18 -9.53 4.04 -7.14
CA ALA A 18 -8.41 3.50 -7.92
C ALA A 18 -7.83 2.19 -7.34
N THR A 19 -7.71 2.08 -6.01
CA THR A 19 -7.23 0.85 -5.34
C THR A 19 -8.07 -0.40 -5.68
N GLN A 20 -9.36 -0.25 -6.01
CA GLN A 20 -10.30 -1.35 -6.27
C GLN A 20 -10.82 -1.35 -7.71
N SER A 21 -10.27 -0.51 -8.59
CA SER A 21 -10.74 -0.36 -9.97
C SER A 21 -9.84 -1.11 -10.94
N THR A 22 -10.39 -2.15 -11.57
CA THR A 22 -9.73 -2.89 -12.66
C THR A 22 -9.42 -1.98 -13.85
N THR A 23 -10.27 -0.98 -14.13
CA THR A 23 -10.05 0.01 -15.19
C THR A 23 -8.86 0.90 -14.88
N VAL A 24 -8.79 1.46 -13.66
CA VAL A 24 -7.67 2.35 -13.30
C VAL A 24 -6.37 1.57 -13.22
N ILE A 25 -6.36 0.39 -12.59
CA ILE A 25 -5.13 -0.38 -12.45
C ILE A 25 -4.73 -1.05 -13.77
N GLY A 26 -5.62 -1.83 -14.38
CA GLY A 26 -5.36 -2.59 -15.60
C GLY A 26 -5.14 -1.68 -16.80
N ASP A 27 -6.14 -0.88 -17.16
CA ASP A 27 -6.10 -0.13 -18.43
C ASP A 27 -5.20 1.09 -18.34
N VAL A 28 -5.19 1.79 -17.20
CA VAL A 28 -4.42 3.04 -17.06
C VAL A 28 -3.03 2.79 -16.52
N ILE A 29 -2.88 2.22 -15.32
CA ILE A 29 -1.56 2.04 -14.68
C ILE A 29 -0.71 1.01 -15.42
N ARG A 30 -1.25 -0.20 -15.67
CA ARG A 30 -0.51 -1.26 -16.36
C ARG A 30 -0.50 -1.07 -17.88
N GLY A 31 -1.61 -0.60 -18.45
CA GLY A 31 -1.76 -0.37 -19.88
C GLY A 31 -1.12 0.94 -20.35
N ARG A 32 -1.84 2.06 -20.21
CA ARG A 32 -1.44 3.37 -20.78
C ARG A 32 -0.14 3.92 -20.22
N ILE A 33 0.07 3.84 -18.91
CA ILE A 33 1.29 4.29 -18.24
C ILE A 33 2.42 3.26 -18.44
N GLY A 34 2.08 1.98 -18.63
CA GLY A 34 3.07 0.91 -18.78
C GLY A 34 3.82 0.58 -17.49
N PHE A 35 3.27 0.90 -16.32
CA PHE A 35 3.93 0.65 -15.05
C PHE A 35 3.97 -0.85 -14.73
N ASP A 36 5.16 -1.46 -14.85
CA ASP A 36 5.41 -2.87 -14.50
C ASP A 36 6.18 -3.06 -13.18
N GLY A 37 6.19 -2.04 -12.31
CA GLY A 37 6.74 -2.16 -10.96
C GLY A 37 5.78 -2.85 -9.99
N LEU A 38 6.26 -3.13 -8.78
CA LEU A 38 5.40 -3.60 -7.68
C LEU A 38 4.38 -2.52 -7.30
N LEU A 39 3.10 -2.89 -7.26
CA LEU A 39 2.00 -2.00 -6.91
C LEU A 39 1.35 -2.44 -5.61
N MET A 40 1.34 -1.55 -4.62
CA MET A 40 0.77 -1.78 -3.29
C MET A 40 -0.46 -0.90 -3.08
N THR A 41 -1.41 -1.34 -2.26
CA THR A 41 -2.53 -0.49 -1.82
C THR A 41 -2.03 0.66 -0.93
N ASP A 42 -2.80 1.74 -0.82
CA ASP A 42 -2.75 2.56 0.40
C ASP A 42 -3.22 1.73 1.60
N ASP A 43 -3.09 2.26 2.81
CA ASP A 43 -3.53 1.56 4.02
C ASP A 43 -5.04 1.29 4.00
N LEU A 44 -5.42 0.01 3.92
CA LEU A 44 -6.82 -0.40 3.92
C LEU A 44 -7.55 -0.05 5.22
N SER A 45 -6.81 0.21 6.30
CA SER A 45 -7.34 0.67 7.60
C SER A 45 -7.87 2.10 7.56
N MET A 46 -7.53 2.87 6.52
CA MET A 46 -8.14 4.17 6.28
C MET A 46 -9.65 4.04 6.09
N LYS A 47 -10.39 5.06 6.56
CA LYS A 47 -11.87 5.10 6.53
C LYS A 47 -12.45 5.40 5.14
N ALA A 48 -11.62 5.45 4.10
CA ALA A 48 -12.03 5.78 2.74
C ALA A 48 -12.71 4.60 2.02
N LEU A 49 -12.30 3.37 2.34
CA LEU A 49 -12.91 2.15 1.81
C LEU A 49 -13.99 1.62 2.76
N ARG A 50 -14.99 0.93 2.21
CA ARG A 50 -16.14 0.39 2.95
C ARG A 50 -16.09 -1.14 2.99
N GLY A 51 -16.82 -1.72 3.94
CA GLY A 51 -16.96 -3.17 4.10
C GLY A 51 -15.86 -3.81 4.96
N PRO A 52 -15.92 -5.14 5.16
CA PRO A 52 -14.92 -5.91 5.90
C PRO A 52 -13.54 -5.85 5.26
N PHE A 53 -12.48 -6.02 6.05
CA PHE A 53 -11.10 -5.93 5.56
C PHE A 53 -10.74 -6.99 4.53
N GLY A 54 -11.20 -8.24 4.69
CA GLY A 54 -11.02 -9.28 3.68
C GLY A 54 -11.60 -8.87 2.32
N VAL A 55 -12.85 -8.38 2.31
CA VAL A 55 -13.51 -7.90 1.08
C VAL A 55 -12.74 -6.73 0.43
N ARG A 56 -12.17 -5.81 1.23
CA ARG A 56 -11.35 -4.72 0.71
C ARG A 56 -10.07 -5.25 0.04
N ALA A 57 -9.43 -6.23 0.67
CA ALA A 57 -8.20 -6.85 0.19
C ALA A 57 -8.44 -7.67 -1.09
N GLU A 58 -9.49 -8.50 -1.13
CA GLU A 58 -9.91 -9.24 -2.33
C GLU A 58 -10.17 -8.31 -3.49
N ALA A 59 -10.91 -7.21 -3.26
CA ALA A 59 -11.19 -6.23 -4.31
C ALA A 59 -9.91 -5.57 -4.84
N ALA A 60 -8.94 -5.27 -3.96
CA ALA A 60 -7.69 -4.65 -4.37
C ALA A 60 -6.77 -5.62 -5.16
N ILE A 61 -6.67 -6.88 -4.71
CA ILE A 61 -5.94 -7.93 -5.43
C ILE A 61 -6.62 -8.22 -6.77
N GLY A 62 -7.95 -8.37 -6.79
CA GLY A 62 -8.73 -8.59 -8.00
C GLY A 62 -8.64 -7.44 -9.00
N ALA A 63 -8.47 -6.20 -8.52
CA ALA A 63 -8.22 -5.04 -9.37
C ALA A 63 -6.79 -5.03 -9.99
N GLY A 64 -5.85 -5.78 -9.42
CA GLY A 64 -4.49 -5.94 -9.94
C GLY A 64 -3.37 -5.33 -9.08
N CYS A 65 -3.64 -5.02 -7.81
CA CYS A 65 -2.58 -4.76 -6.84
C CYS A 65 -1.78 -6.04 -6.59
N ASP A 66 -0.46 -5.89 -6.40
CA ASP A 66 0.42 -7.02 -6.08
C ASP A 66 0.54 -7.22 -4.55
N LEU A 67 0.34 -6.15 -3.77
CA LEU A 67 0.48 -6.13 -2.32
C LEU A 67 -0.66 -5.35 -1.66
N VAL A 68 -1.06 -5.81 -0.48
CA VAL A 68 -2.02 -5.13 0.39
C VAL A 68 -1.31 -4.60 1.62
N LEU A 69 -1.58 -3.33 1.95
CA LEU A 69 -1.10 -2.67 3.16
C LEU A 69 -2.24 -2.54 4.18
N HIS A 70 -2.01 -3.05 5.38
CA HIS A 70 -2.83 -2.82 6.57
C HIS A 70 -1.88 -2.54 7.74
N CYS A 71 -1.91 -1.32 8.29
CA CYS A 71 -0.85 -0.87 9.19
C CYS A 71 -1.33 -0.29 10.53
N ASN A 72 -2.58 -0.54 10.94
CA ASN A 72 -3.09 -0.05 12.23
C ASN A 72 -2.74 -0.95 13.45
N GLY A 73 -2.12 -2.10 13.22
CA GLY A 73 -1.68 -3.02 14.27
C GLY A 73 -2.79 -3.87 14.92
N ASN A 74 -4.01 -3.89 14.36
CA ASN A 74 -5.07 -4.78 14.85
C ASN A 74 -4.88 -6.21 14.28
N PRO A 75 -4.54 -7.21 15.11
CA PRO A 75 -4.23 -8.55 14.64
C PRO A 75 -5.43 -9.30 14.06
N ALA A 76 -6.65 -9.03 14.54
CA ALA A 76 -7.86 -9.67 14.02
C ALA A 76 -8.19 -9.17 12.60
N GLU A 77 -7.99 -7.88 12.36
CA GLU A 77 -8.15 -7.29 11.03
C GLU A 77 -7.06 -7.77 10.08
N ALA A 78 -5.80 -7.80 10.54
CA ALA A 78 -4.68 -8.32 9.77
C ALA A 78 -4.87 -9.79 9.39
N ALA A 79 -5.39 -10.62 10.29
CA ALA A 79 -5.73 -12.02 10.00
C ALA A 79 -6.80 -12.14 8.91
N ALA A 80 -7.85 -11.31 8.96
CA ALA A 80 -8.90 -11.29 7.94
C ALA A 80 -8.38 -10.86 6.56
N VAL A 81 -7.36 -10.01 6.49
CA VAL A 81 -6.66 -9.68 5.24
C VAL A 81 -5.80 -10.86 4.77
N ALA A 82 -5.01 -11.44 5.67
CA ALA A 82 -4.09 -12.53 5.34
C ALA A 82 -4.80 -13.81 4.86
N GLU A 83 -6.02 -14.06 5.32
CA GLU A 83 -6.83 -15.22 4.92
C GLU A 83 -7.19 -15.21 3.43
N VAL A 84 -7.34 -14.01 2.83
CA VAL A 84 -7.86 -13.85 1.46
C VAL A 84 -6.80 -13.40 0.45
N VAL A 85 -5.67 -12.86 0.92
CA VAL A 85 -4.58 -12.40 0.06
C VAL A 85 -3.71 -13.60 -0.32
N PRO A 86 -3.45 -13.84 -1.62
CA PRO A 86 -2.61 -14.95 -2.05
C PRO A 86 -1.14 -14.73 -1.66
N GLU A 87 -0.41 -15.82 -1.45
CA GLU A 87 1.05 -15.76 -1.38
C GLU A 87 1.62 -15.15 -2.66
N LEU A 88 2.66 -14.33 -2.52
CA LEU A 88 3.34 -13.70 -3.65
C LEU A 88 3.92 -14.76 -4.59
N ALA A 89 3.46 -14.77 -5.83
CA ALA A 89 3.93 -15.69 -6.86
C ALA A 89 4.02 -15.02 -8.25
N GLY A 90 4.71 -15.68 -9.17
CA GLY A 90 4.78 -15.27 -10.58
C GLY A 90 5.26 -13.83 -10.77
N ARG A 91 4.49 -13.03 -11.53
CA ARG A 91 4.85 -11.64 -11.83
C ARG A 91 4.87 -10.75 -10.59
N ALA A 92 3.96 -10.97 -9.64
CA ALA A 92 3.90 -10.18 -8.41
C ALA A 92 5.17 -10.40 -7.57
N LEU A 93 5.62 -11.65 -7.43
CA LEU A 93 6.88 -11.98 -6.76
C LEU A 93 8.08 -11.35 -7.48
N ALA A 94 8.19 -11.51 -8.81
CA ALA A 94 9.29 -10.92 -9.57
C ALA A 94 9.34 -9.38 -9.45
N ARG A 95 8.18 -8.72 -9.36
CA ARG A 95 8.09 -7.28 -9.09
C ARG A 95 8.55 -6.94 -7.67
N ALA A 96 8.20 -7.76 -6.68
CA ALA A 96 8.58 -7.58 -5.29
C ALA A 96 10.10 -7.71 -5.12
N GLU A 97 10.71 -8.73 -5.73
CA GLU A 97 12.15 -8.94 -5.73
C GLU A 97 12.89 -7.76 -6.38
N ARG A 98 12.43 -7.27 -7.54
CA ARG A 98 13.00 -6.05 -8.15
C ARG A 98 12.91 -4.84 -7.23
N ALA A 99 11.78 -4.66 -6.55
CA ALA A 99 11.59 -3.56 -5.61
C ALA A 99 12.49 -3.69 -4.37
N GLN A 100 12.71 -4.91 -3.89
CA GLN A 100 13.63 -5.18 -2.78
C GLN A 100 15.10 -5.00 -3.18
N ALA A 101 15.49 -5.39 -4.40
CA ALA A 101 16.86 -5.27 -4.88
C ALA A 101 17.32 -3.80 -5.01
N VAL A 102 16.40 -2.86 -5.25
CA VAL A 102 16.69 -1.42 -5.29
C VAL A 102 16.56 -0.74 -3.94
N ARG A 103 16.05 -1.44 -2.92
CA ARG A 103 16.02 -0.93 -1.55
C ARG A 103 17.47 -0.88 -1.06
N GLY A 104 17.99 0.32 -0.84
CA GLY A 104 19.30 0.49 -0.22
C GLY A 104 19.35 -0.20 1.15
N SER A 105 20.56 -0.52 1.61
CA SER A 105 20.74 -0.95 2.99
C SER A 105 20.19 0.14 3.91
N ALA A 106 19.35 -0.23 4.87
CA ALA A 106 19.13 0.63 6.02
C ALA A 106 20.52 0.83 6.65
N GLY A 107 21.03 2.06 6.63
CA GLY A 107 22.23 2.39 7.39
C GLY A 107 22.03 1.99 8.85
N GLN A 108 23.13 1.74 9.57
CA GLN A 108 23.01 1.61 11.03
C GLN A 108 22.43 2.91 11.57
N ALA A 109 21.19 2.84 12.06
CA ALA A 109 20.57 3.91 12.82
C ALA A 109 20.97 3.74 14.28
N ASP A 110 21.40 4.81 14.92
CA ASP A 110 21.53 4.87 16.38
C ASP A 110 20.15 5.25 16.95
N PRO A 111 19.44 4.32 17.61
CA PRO A 111 18.11 4.61 18.13
C PRO A 111 18.13 5.73 19.18
N ALA A 112 19.20 5.86 19.96
CA ALA A 112 19.29 6.89 20.98
C ALA A 112 19.45 8.28 20.36
N ALA A 113 20.25 8.40 19.30
CA ALA A 113 20.41 9.65 18.56
C ALA A 113 19.09 10.08 17.88
N LEU A 114 18.38 9.12 17.26
CA LEU A 114 17.09 9.39 16.63
C LEU A 114 16.01 9.79 17.64
N GLU A 115 15.99 9.17 18.82
CA GLU A 115 15.08 9.57 19.89
C GLU A 115 15.38 10.99 20.38
N ALA A 116 16.65 11.34 20.56
CA ALA A 116 17.05 12.68 20.95
C ALA A 116 16.63 13.74 19.91
N GLU A 117 16.86 13.47 18.62
CA GLU A 117 16.40 14.33 17.52
C GLU A 117 14.88 14.48 17.51
N PHE A 118 14.15 13.37 17.72
CA PHE A 118 12.69 13.40 17.79
C PHE A 118 12.19 14.28 18.94
N VAL A 119 12.77 14.15 20.13
CA VAL A 119 12.43 14.99 21.29
C VAL A 119 12.68 16.47 20.98
N GLU A 120 13.83 16.82 20.42
CA GLU A 120 14.17 18.20 20.07
C GLU A 120 13.18 18.79 19.06
N LEU A 121 12.87 18.04 17.99
CA LEU A 121 11.89 18.46 16.98
C LEU A 121 10.51 18.65 17.58
N ARG A 122 10.10 17.78 18.51
CA ARG A 122 8.82 17.87 19.20
C ARG A 122 8.76 19.12 20.06
N GLU A 123 9.78 19.39 20.87
CA GLU A 123 9.86 20.58 21.73
C GLU A 123 9.77 21.87 20.90
N ARG A 124 10.56 21.96 19.81
CA ARG A 124 10.50 23.07 18.85
C ARG A 124 9.12 23.29 18.25
N ALA A 125 8.40 22.21 17.91
CA ALA A 125 7.06 22.30 17.35
C ALA A 125 6.01 22.75 18.38
N THR A 126 6.22 22.43 19.65
CA THR A 126 5.30 22.75 20.76
C THR A 126 5.61 24.06 21.48
N GLY A 127 6.76 24.68 21.22
CA GLY A 127 7.16 25.96 21.83
C GLY A 127 7.48 25.88 23.33
N ALA A 128 7.86 24.70 23.82
CA ALA A 128 8.39 24.48 25.17
C ALA A 128 9.92 24.62 25.18
#